data_AF-A0A7S0FT62-F1
#
_entry.id   AF-A0A7S0FT62-F1
#
_cell.length_a   1.000
_cell.length_b   1.000
_cell.length_c   1.000
_cell.angle_alpha   90.00
_cell.angle_beta   90.00
_cell.angle_gamma   90.00
#
_symmetry.space_group_name_H-M   'P 1'
#
loop_
_entity.id
_entity.type
_entity.pdbx_description
1 polymer ?
#
loop_
_entity_poly.entity_id
_entity_poly.type
_entity_poly.pdbx_seq_one_letter_code
_entity_poly.pdbx_strand_id
1 'polypeptide(L)'
;KKLGRPEVLENGRLVRRAGGTLASFADSERLGTRRSILLVGVDDLKANPNFAPSLTREEALSLQRALGAGFEAKEFQQKLAELEAAHGRDSGKFKAERQKMALGVQSLVLPKYGFEGTA
;
A
#
# COMPACT_ATOMS: atom_id res chain seq x y z
N LYS A 1 -13.07 10.96 -13.23
CA LYS A 1 -12.06 9.91 -13.02
C LYS A 1 -12.31 8.80 -14.04
N LYS A 2 -11.40 8.54 -14.99
CA LYS A 2 -11.50 7.36 -15.84
C LYS A 2 -11.10 6.13 -15.01
N LEU A 3 -11.93 5.10 -14.99
CA LEU A 3 -11.48 3.79 -14.48
C LEU A 3 -10.45 3.27 -15.49
N GLY A 4 -9.29 2.80 -15.00
CA GLY A 4 -8.17 2.36 -15.86
C GLY A 4 -8.41 1.05 -16.61
N ARG A 5 -9.65 0.55 -16.63
CA ARG A 5 -10.06 -0.76 -17.17
C ARG A 5 -11.42 -0.63 -17.86
N PRO A 6 -11.47 -0.25 -19.16
CA PRO A 6 -12.73 -0.02 -19.87
C PRO A 6 -13.64 -1.24 -19.93
N GLU A 7 -13.07 -2.46 -19.92
CA GLU A 7 -13.81 -3.71 -19.92
C GLU A 7 -14.67 -3.90 -18.66
N VAL A 8 -14.23 -3.34 -17.52
CA VAL A 8 -15.00 -3.36 -16.26
C VAL A 8 -16.22 -2.45 -16.35
N LEU A 9 -16.11 -1.32 -17.07
CA LEU A 9 -17.22 -0.40 -17.30
C LEU A 9 -18.23 -0.98 -18.28
N GLU A 10 -17.74 -1.62 -19.34
CA GLU A 10 -18.59 -2.15 -20.41
C GLU A 10 -19.36 -3.39 -19.92
N ASN A 11 -18.65 -4.35 -19.34
CA ASN A 11 -19.19 -5.69 -19.05
C ASN A 11 -19.52 -5.90 -17.57
N GLY A 12 -18.88 -5.15 -16.67
CA GLY A 12 -19.05 -5.32 -15.24
C GLY A 12 -20.43 -4.91 -14.74
N ARG A 13 -21.02 -5.72 -13.86
CA ARG A 13 -22.26 -5.41 -13.15
C ARG A 13 -22.09 -5.71 -11.66
N LEU A 14 -22.39 -4.72 -10.83
CA LEU A 14 -22.47 -4.93 -9.39
C LEU A 14 -23.79 -5.64 -9.08
N VAL A 15 -23.73 -6.71 -8.29
CA VAL A 15 -24.89 -7.54 -7.98
C VAL A 15 -24.95 -7.86 -6.48
N ARG A 16 -26.13 -8.25 -6.02
CA ARG A 16 -26.39 -8.83 -4.70
C ARG A 16 -27.05 -10.20 -4.83
N ARG A 17 -26.90 -11.02 -3.80
CA ARG A 17 -27.70 -12.25 -3.65
C ARG A 17 -29.09 -11.89 -3.14
N ALA A 18 -30.13 -12.36 -3.82
CA ALA A 18 -31.52 -12.24 -3.40
C ALA A 18 -32.24 -13.56 -3.68
N GLY A 19 -32.62 -14.31 -2.63
CA GLY A 19 -33.37 -15.56 -2.80
C GLY A 19 -32.69 -16.61 -3.67
N GLY A 20 -31.36 -16.75 -3.57
CA GLY A 20 -30.59 -17.72 -4.35
C GLY A 20 -30.21 -17.28 -5.77
N THR A 21 -30.77 -16.18 -6.27
CA THR A 21 -30.39 -15.57 -7.55
C THR A 21 -29.54 -14.32 -7.35
N LEU A 22 -28.89 -13.86 -8.42
CA LEU A 22 -28.15 -12.60 -8.45
C LEU A 22 -29.02 -11.51 -9.05
N ALA A 23 -29.12 -10.37 -8.36
CA ALA A 23 -29.83 -9.19 -8.82
C ALA A 23 -28.85 -8.02 -8.96
N SER A 24 -28.86 -7.33 -10.11
CA SER A 24 -28.01 -6.17 -10.35
C SER A 24 -28.46 -4.96 -9.52
N PHE A 25 -27.49 -4.19 -9.04
CA PHE A 25 -27.73 -2.86 -8.50
C PHE A 25 -28.01 -1.88 -9.63
N ALA A 26 -28.82 -0.85 -9.37
CA ALA A 26 -28.94 0.29 -10.27
C ALA A 26 -27.70 1.19 -10.16
N ASP A 27 -27.31 1.84 -11.26
CA ASP A 27 -26.13 2.70 -11.28
C ASP A 27 -26.21 3.88 -10.29
N SER A 28 -27.42 4.34 -10.00
CA SER A 28 -27.70 5.41 -9.04
C SER A 28 -27.85 4.93 -7.59
N GLU A 29 -27.82 3.62 -7.34
CA GLU A 29 -28.02 3.07 -6.01
C GLU A 29 -26.81 3.41 -5.11
N ARG A 30 -27.09 4.06 -3.98
CA ARG A 30 -26.06 4.37 -3.00
C ARG A 30 -25.57 3.09 -2.33
N LEU A 31 -24.25 2.89 -2.31
CA LEU A 31 -23.62 1.72 -1.68
C LEU A 31 -23.73 1.72 -0.15
N GLY A 32 -23.86 2.88 0.48
CA GLY A 32 -24.09 2.99 1.93
C GLY A 32 -22.97 2.36 2.76
N THR A 33 -23.32 1.55 3.76
CA THR A 33 -22.40 0.90 4.71
C THR A 33 -21.91 -0.49 4.26
N ARG A 34 -22.15 -0.86 2.99
CA ARG A 34 -21.83 -2.19 2.48
C ARG A 34 -20.31 -2.40 2.44
N ARG A 35 -19.85 -3.48 3.08
CA ARG A 35 -18.44 -3.87 3.15
C ARG A 35 -18.02 -4.88 2.09
N SER A 36 -18.99 -5.54 1.46
CA SER A 36 -18.78 -6.50 0.38
C SER A 36 -19.77 -6.24 -0.75
N ILE A 37 -19.26 -6.32 -1.98
CA ILE A 37 -20.04 -6.18 -3.21
C ILE A 37 -19.59 -7.30 -4.16
N LEU A 38 -20.53 -7.91 -4.86
CA LEU A 38 -20.23 -8.90 -5.88
C LEU A 38 -20.21 -8.22 -7.25
N LEU A 39 -19.19 -8.51 -8.05
CA LEU A 39 -19.05 -8.03 -9.42
C LEU A 39 -19.11 -9.25 -10.36
N VAL A 40 -19.92 -9.17 -11.42
CA VAL A 40 -20.11 -10.23 -12.43
C VAL A 40 -19.87 -9.65 -13.82
N GLY A 41 -19.55 -10.50 -14.79
CA GLY A 41 -19.31 -10.09 -16.19
C GLY A 41 -17.89 -9.59 -16.43
N VAL A 42 -16.97 -9.85 -15.50
CA VAL A 42 -15.55 -9.54 -15.66
C VAL A 42 -14.75 -10.79 -15.35
N ASP A 43 -14.57 -11.63 -16.37
CA ASP A 43 -13.92 -12.93 -16.21
C ASP A 43 -12.41 -12.81 -15.94
N ASP A 44 -11.80 -11.68 -16.31
CA ASP A 44 -10.36 -11.45 -16.20
C ASP A 44 -10.00 -10.31 -15.23
N LEU A 45 -10.54 -10.34 -14.01
CA LEU A 45 -10.08 -9.46 -12.93
C LEU A 45 -8.68 -9.88 -12.45
N LYS A 46 -7.66 -9.53 -13.22
CA LYS A 46 -6.28 -9.62 -12.74
C LYS A 46 -6.05 -8.62 -11.62
N ALA A 47 -5.32 -9.05 -10.60
CA ALA A 47 -4.70 -8.12 -9.66
C ALA A 47 -3.92 -7.09 -10.46
N ASN A 48 -4.04 -5.82 -10.08
CA ASN A 48 -3.20 -4.79 -10.69
C ASN A 48 -1.74 -5.17 -10.40
N PRO A 49 -0.88 -5.38 -11.41
CA PRO A 49 0.54 -5.66 -11.18
C PRO A 49 1.25 -4.50 -10.47
N ASN A 50 0.65 -3.31 -10.43
CA ASN A 50 1.10 -2.15 -9.65
C ASN A 50 0.54 -2.11 -8.22
N PHE A 51 -0.20 -3.13 -7.78
CA PHE A 51 -0.49 -3.32 -6.36
C PHE A 51 0.71 -4.00 -5.72
N ALA A 52 1.09 -3.52 -4.53
CA ALA A 52 2.31 -3.91 -3.82
C ALA A 52 2.69 -5.40 -3.96
N PRO A 53 3.99 -5.73 -4.10
CA PRO A 53 4.46 -7.10 -4.27
C PRO A 53 3.81 -8.06 -3.27
N SER A 54 3.29 -9.19 -3.76
CA SER A 54 2.83 -10.25 -2.88
C SER A 54 4.07 -10.96 -2.33
N LEU A 55 4.40 -10.69 -1.06
CA LEU A 55 5.51 -11.34 -0.37
C LEU A 55 5.05 -12.67 0.23
N THR A 56 5.89 -13.69 0.09
CA THR A 56 5.84 -14.87 0.95
C THR A 56 6.13 -14.47 2.41
N ARG A 57 5.77 -15.36 3.34
CA ARG A 57 6.05 -15.15 4.77
C ARG A 57 7.55 -14.98 5.02
N GLU A 58 8.36 -15.78 4.36
CA GLU A 58 9.82 -15.78 4.46
C GLU A 58 10.41 -14.47 3.94
N GLU A 59 9.94 -13.98 2.79
CA GLU A 59 10.35 -12.69 2.23
C GLU A 59 9.94 -11.52 3.12
N ALA A 60 8.73 -11.53 3.69
CA ALA A 60 8.28 -10.50 4.62
C ALA A 60 9.15 -10.44 5.88
N LEU A 61 9.52 -11.60 6.44
CA LEU A 61 10.44 -11.67 7.59
C LEU A 61 11.84 -11.19 7.23
N SER A 62 12.34 -11.55 6.04
CA SER A 62 13.63 -11.09 5.55
C SER A 62 13.66 -9.57 5.35
N LEU A 63 12.60 -9.00 4.78
CA LEU A 63 12.42 -7.55 4.63
C LEU A 63 12.43 -6.85 5.99
N GLN A 64 11.66 -7.35 6.96
CA GLN A 64 11.62 -6.78 8.32
C GLN A 64 13.00 -6.78 8.98
N ARG A 65 13.76 -7.88 8.87
CA ARG A 65 15.13 -7.96 9.42
C ARG A 65 16.09 -7.00 8.72
N ALA A 66 16.02 -6.89 7.39
CA ALA A 66 16.88 -6.00 6.63
C ALA A 66 16.63 -4.52 6.96
N LEU A 67 15.35 -4.12 7.09
CA LEU A 67 14.99 -2.78 7.56
C LEU A 67 15.43 -2.56 9.02
N GLY A 68 15.16 -3.53 9.90
CA GLY A 68 15.57 -3.50 11.30
C GLY A 68 17.07 -3.26 11.46
N ALA A 69 17.90 -4.05 10.78
CA ALA A 69 19.36 -3.88 10.78
C ALA A 69 19.80 -2.49 10.28
N GLY A 70 19.16 -1.98 9.23
CA GLY A 70 19.46 -0.64 8.71
C GLY A 70 19.10 0.49 9.68
N PHE A 71 18.00 0.35 10.43
CA PHE A 71 17.61 1.31 11.45
C PHE A 71 18.38 1.14 12.76
N GLU A 72 18.80 -0.06 13.12
CA GLU A 72 19.62 -0.35 14.30
C GLU A 72 21.10 0.03 14.10
N ALA A 73 21.52 0.28 12.86
CA ALA A 73 22.88 0.71 12.55
C ALA A 73 23.29 1.93 13.40
N LYS A 74 24.50 1.86 13.96
CA LYS A 74 25.00 2.85 14.93
C LYS A 74 25.00 4.26 14.35
N GLU A 75 25.37 4.40 13.08
CA GLU A 75 25.40 5.66 12.36
C GLU A 75 23.99 6.26 12.19
N PHE A 76 22.97 5.42 12.00
CA PHE A 76 21.59 5.86 11.89
C PHE A 76 21.07 6.38 13.24
N GLN A 77 21.28 5.61 14.31
CA GLN A 77 20.84 5.97 15.66
C GLN A 77 21.55 7.22 16.19
N GLN A 78 22.85 7.38 15.92
CA GLN A 78 23.60 8.59 16.27
C GLN A 78 23.01 9.83 15.61
N LYS A 79 22.82 9.79 14.29
CA LYS A 79 22.21 10.91 13.55
C LYS A 79 20.79 11.22 14.02
N LEU A 80 20.00 10.20 14.36
CA LEU A 80 18.65 10.39 14.88
C LEU A 80 18.67 11.11 16.24
N ALA A 81 19.58 10.74 17.15
CA ALA A 81 19.75 11.39 18.43
C ALA A 81 20.21 12.85 18.29
N GLU A 82 21.16 13.12 17.39
CA GLU A 82 21.62 14.48 17.07
C GLU A 82 20.47 15.34 16.52
N LEU A 83 19.68 14.78 15.60
CA LEU A 83 18.53 15.46 15.01
C LEU A 83 17.45 15.77 16.06
N GLU A 84 17.19 14.83 16.96
CA GLU A 84 16.25 15.03 18.07
C GLU A 84 16.72 16.14 19.02
N ALA A 85 18.01 16.15 19.38
CA ALA A 85 18.60 17.18 20.22
C ALA A 85 18.57 18.57 19.55
N ALA A 86 18.78 18.65 18.24
CA ALA A 86 18.86 19.92 17.51
C ALA A 86 17.50 20.57 17.23
N HIS A 87 16.44 19.79 17.06
CA HIS A 87 15.14 20.31 16.59
C HIS A 87 13.96 19.99 17.51
N GLY A 88 14.11 19.06 18.46
CA GLY A 88 13.00 18.53 19.25
C GLY A 88 12.10 17.60 18.42
N ARG A 89 11.63 16.52 19.05
CA ARG A 89 10.92 15.40 18.41
C ARG A 89 9.63 15.80 17.67
N ASP A 90 8.96 16.86 18.10
CA ASP A 90 7.67 17.27 17.51
C ASP A 90 7.80 18.29 16.37
N SER A 91 9.00 18.83 16.16
CA SER A 91 9.22 19.86 15.15
C SER A 91 9.03 19.34 13.73
N GLY A 92 8.53 20.21 12.84
CA GLY A 92 8.42 19.89 11.41
C GLY A 92 9.77 19.55 10.77
N LYS A 93 10.85 20.22 11.21
CA LYS A 93 12.22 19.95 10.74
C LYS A 93 12.70 18.55 11.13
N PHE A 94 12.49 18.13 12.39
CA PHE A 94 12.79 16.77 12.81
C PHE A 94 12.03 15.73 11.97
N LYS A 95 10.73 15.93 11.77
CA LYS A 95 9.89 15.00 11.00
C LYS A 95 10.38 14.87 9.56
N ALA A 96 10.70 15.98 8.90
CA ALA A 96 11.19 15.99 7.52
C ALA A 96 12.57 15.31 7.38
N GLU A 97 13.54 15.66 8.21
CA GLU A 97 14.89 15.08 8.14
C GLU A 97 14.90 13.61 8.57
N ARG A 98 14.11 13.23 9.59
CA ARG A 98 13.91 11.82 9.97
C ARG A 98 13.33 11.01 8.82
N GLN A 99 12.34 11.56 8.10
CA GLN A 99 11.76 10.90 6.94
C GLN A 99 12.82 10.71 5.84
N LYS A 100 13.62 11.74 5.55
CA LYS A 100 14.70 11.67 4.56
C LYS A 100 15.74 10.59 4.92
N MET A 101 16.14 10.51 6.18
CA MET A 101 17.02 9.45 6.66
C MET A 101 16.39 8.06 6.50
N ALA A 102 15.12 7.92 6.84
CA ALA A 102 14.40 6.66 6.71
C ALA A 102 14.30 6.20 5.24
N LEU A 103 14.05 7.15 4.32
CA LEU A 103 14.06 6.89 2.88
C LEU A 103 15.44 6.43 2.38
N GLY A 104 16.52 6.92 2.97
CA GLY A 104 17.88 6.41 2.70
C GLY A 104 18.01 4.91 2.96
N VAL A 105 17.54 4.43 4.12
CA VAL A 105 17.53 2.99 4.44
C VAL A 105 16.57 2.23 3.54
N GLN A 106 15.35 2.75 3.37
CA GLN A 106 14.30 2.11 2.58
C GLN A 106 14.70 1.97 1.10
N SER A 107 15.33 2.97 0.51
CA SER A 107 15.78 2.94 -0.89
C SER A 107 16.79 1.83 -1.20
N LEU A 108 17.54 1.37 -0.21
CA LEU A 108 18.50 0.26 -0.36
C LEU A 108 17.86 -1.12 -0.17
N VAL A 109 16.75 -1.18 0.59
CA VAL A 109 16.12 -2.44 1.01
C VAL A 109 14.87 -2.75 0.18
N LEU A 110 13.95 -1.80 0.05
CA LEU A 110 12.64 -1.96 -0.61
C LEU A 110 12.72 -2.48 -2.05
N PRO A 111 13.63 -1.99 -2.92
CA PRO A 111 13.71 -2.49 -4.30
C PRO A 111 14.03 -3.99 -4.41
N LYS A 112 14.74 -4.56 -3.42
CA LYS A 112 15.05 -6.00 -3.38
C LYS A 112 13.82 -6.88 -3.21
N TYR A 113 12.71 -6.30 -2.74
CA TYR A 113 11.45 -6.97 -2.48
C TYR A 113 10.33 -6.45 -3.40
N GLY A 114 10.66 -5.72 -4.46
CA GLY A 114 9.72 -5.19 -5.45
C GLY A 114 8.97 -3.93 -5.04
N PHE A 115 9.33 -3.31 -3.92
CA PHE A 115 8.75 -2.03 -3.50
C PHE A 115 9.58 -0.87 -4.04
N GLU A 116 8.92 0.22 -4.43
CA GLU A 116 9.63 1.45 -4.77
C GLU A 116 10.34 2.00 -3.53
N GLY A 117 11.62 2.35 -3.69
CA GLY A 117 12.46 2.92 -2.64
C GLY A 117 12.26 4.42 -2.42
N THR A 118 11.15 4.98 -2.90
CA THR A 118 10.88 6.41 -3.00
C THR A 118 9.57 6.79 -2.33
N ALA A 119 9.47 8.05 -1.91
CA ALA A 119 8.24 8.65 -1.36
C ALA A 119 7.31 9.17 -2.48
#